data_AF-F0IIM4-F1
#
_entry.id   AF-F0IIM4-F1
#
_cell.length_a   1.000
_cell.length_b   1.000
_cell.length_c   1.000
_cell.angle_alpha   90.00
_cell.angle_beta   90.00
_cell.angle_gamma   90.00
#
_symmetry.space_group_name_H-M   'P 1'
#
loop_
_entity.id
_entity.type
_entity.pdbx_description
1 polymer ?
#
loop_
_entity_poly.entity_id
_entity_poly.type
_entity_poly.pdbx_seq_one_letter_code
_entity_poly.pdbx_strand_id
1 'polypeptide(L)'
;MDNNLKKLLDYFYQKDFDCKIDTETGILFFCKTENDTKKCIQIDCEIKKEHIQLGPTITEYIEVDKVEKILEQVTNKKTYFHYTISGTVNVERGGNLSENFFIIKNESELEAYVQLLDTYYNNYTLPFFKAIPTLQSFNDKVLSVVSFDDYHNYLRDEIGLKAMIIMKLCNNSLYEKYIKYREEGFRNSPNLQNVKSKFHQIVKKSFIEFNKLKEMFNNEHSLY
;
A
#
# COMPACT_ATOMS: atom_id res chain seq x y z
N MET A 1 11.91 27.31 -11.27
CA MET A 1 10.92 26.24 -11.52
C MET A 1 9.78 26.32 -10.49
N ASP A 2 9.60 27.46 -9.81
CA ASP A 2 9.32 27.41 -8.36
C ASP A 2 7.88 27.75 -7.96
N ASN A 3 6.94 27.88 -8.91
CA ASN A 3 5.58 28.29 -8.57
C ASN A 3 4.46 27.46 -9.21
N ASN A 4 4.76 26.58 -10.17
CA ASN A 4 3.71 25.95 -10.97
C ASN A 4 2.98 24.81 -10.25
N LEU A 5 3.55 24.24 -9.18
CA LEU A 5 2.88 23.25 -8.31
C LEU A 5 2.54 23.80 -6.93
N LYS A 6 2.88 25.07 -6.64
CA LYS A 6 2.89 25.58 -5.27
C LYS A 6 1.53 25.42 -4.58
N LYS A 7 0.42 25.74 -5.24
CA LYS A 7 -0.93 25.55 -4.67
C LYS A 7 -1.23 24.09 -4.30
N LEU A 8 -0.82 23.13 -5.13
CA LEU A 8 -0.99 21.70 -4.83
C LEU A 8 -0.13 21.27 -3.64
N LEU A 9 1.12 21.75 -3.58
CA LEU A 9 2.02 21.47 -2.47
C LEU A 9 1.49 22.08 -1.17
N ASP A 10 1.11 23.36 -1.18
CA ASP A 10 0.54 24.09 -0.05
C ASP A 10 -0.74 23.42 0.46
N TYR A 11 -1.60 22.93 -0.44
CA TYR A 11 -2.80 22.18 -0.09
C TYR A 11 -2.51 20.93 0.77
N PHE A 12 -1.44 20.20 0.47
CA PHE A 12 -1.02 19.02 1.22
C PHE A 12 -0.21 19.36 2.48
N TYR A 13 0.64 20.39 2.43
CA TYR A 13 1.36 20.88 3.60
C TYR A 13 0.41 21.37 4.71
N GLN A 14 -0.70 22.02 4.34
CA GLN A 14 -1.76 22.41 5.29
C GLN A 14 -2.46 21.21 5.96
N LYS A 15 -2.25 19.99 5.46
CA LYS A 15 -2.80 18.74 6.00
C LYS A 15 -1.71 17.85 6.62
N ASP A 16 -0.55 18.44 6.91
CA ASP A 16 0.64 17.84 7.51
C ASP A 16 1.29 16.72 6.67
N PHE A 17 1.16 16.78 5.35
CA PHE A 17 1.88 15.86 4.46
C PHE A 17 3.22 16.45 4.03
N ASP A 18 4.27 15.65 4.17
CA ASP A 18 5.55 15.88 3.51
C ASP A 18 5.42 15.53 2.02
N CYS A 19 6.09 16.30 1.16
CA CYS A 19 6.10 16.05 -0.28
C CYS A 19 7.47 15.56 -0.76
N LYS A 20 7.46 14.54 -1.63
CA LYS A 20 8.61 14.14 -2.45
C LYS A 20 8.18 14.10 -3.91
N ILE A 21 8.94 14.76 -4.77
CA ILE A 21 8.78 14.70 -6.23
C ILE A 21 9.79 13.69 -6.75
N ASP A 22 9.32 12.60 -7.36
CA ASP A 22 10.17 11.66 -8.07
C ASP A 22 10.12 11.98 -9.57
N THR A 23 11.16 12.66 -10.04
CA THR A 23 11.28 13.07 -11.44
C THR A 23 11.60 11.92 -12.38
N GLU A 24 12.10 10.79 -11.88
CA GLU A 24 12.40 9.61 -12.71
C GLU A 24 11.11 8.85 -13.04
N THR A 25 10.25 8.66 -12.04
CA THR A 25 8.97 7.96 -12.22
C THR A 25 7.82 8.90 -12.62
N GLY A 26 7.99 10.21 -12.47
CA GLY A 26 6.94 11.19 -12.72
C GLY A 26 5.81 11.08 -11.70
N ILE A 27 6.15 10.87 -10.42
CA ILE A 27 5.16 10.70 -9.35
C ILE A 27 5.41 11.73 -8.24
N LEU A 28 4.34 12.36 -7.78
CA LEU A 28 4.30 13.14 -6.55
C LEU A 28 3.86 12.23 -5.41
N PHE A 29 4.68 12.17 -4.36
CA PHE A 29 4.35 11.49 -3.12
C PHE A 29 4.02 12.53 -2.07
N PHE A 30 2.88 12.35 -1.42
CA PHE A 30 2.48 13.09 -0.23
C PHE A 30 2.34 12.09 0.88
N CYS A 31 3.22 12.12 1.87
CA CYS A 31 3.18 11.17 2.97
C CYS A 31 3.25 11.88 4.32
N LYS A 32 2.56 11.31 5.31
CA LYS A 32 2.69 11.72 6.70
C LYS A 32 2.74 10.52 7.63
N THR A 33 3.50 10.65 8.70
CA THR A 33 3.58 9.61 9.71
C THR A 33 2.59 9.92 10.83
N GLU A 34 1.72 8.96 11.12
CA GLU A 34 0.72 9.04 12.19
C GLU A 34 0.72 7.71 12.93
N ASN A 35 0.95 7.77 14.26
CA ASN A 35 1.10 6.59 15.10
C ASN A 35 2.22 5.65 14.60
N ASP A 36 1.90 4.37 14.39
CA ASP A 36 2.77 3.32 13.86
C ASP A 36 2.62 3.13 12.34
N THR A 37 2.02 4.11 11.65
CA THR A 37 1.72 4.02 10.22
C THR A 37 2.15 5.27 9.46
N LYS A 38 2.38 5.12 8.16
CA LYS A 38 2.64 6.24 7.26
C LYS A 38 1.55 6.28 6.19
N LYS A 39 0.77 7.36 6.18
CA LYS A 39 -0.32 7.59 5.22
C LYS A 39 0.27 8.23 3.99
N CYS A 40 0.02 7.65 2.82
CA CYS A 40 0.61 8.13 1.58
C CYS A 40 -0.44 8.29 0.49
N ILE A 41 -0.25 9.32 -0.32
CA ILE A 41 -1.02 9.65 -1.51
C ILE A 41 -0.03 9.81 -2.65
N GLN A 42 -0.33 9.21 -3.80
CA GLN A 42 0.42 9.34 -5.04
C GLN A 42 -0.42 9.97 -6.12
N ILE A 43 0.21 10.85 -6.88
CA ILE A 43 -0.37 11.53 -8.05
C ILE A 43 0.66 11.50 -9.16
N ASP A 44 0.29 10.97 -10.34
CA ASP A 44 1.14 11.06 -11.53
C ASP A 44 1.33 12.53 -11.91
N CYS A 45 2.56 12.93 -12.22
CA CYS A 45 2.94 14.29 -12.56
C CYS A 45 4.07 14.31 -13.56
N GLU A 46 3.81 14.92 -14.72
CA GLU A 46 4.83 15.22 -15.71
C GLU A 46 4.96 16.75 -15.85
N ILE A 47 6.15 17.27 -15.51
CA ILE A 47 6.43 18.71 -15.63
C ILE A 47 7.04 18.97 -17.02
N LYS A 48 6.28 19.62 -17.89
CA LYS A 48 6.72 20.02 -19.23
C LYS A 48 7.06 21.51 -19.26
N LYS A 49 7.78 21.92 -20.31
CA LYS A 49 8.22 23.32 -20.47
C LYS A 49 7.05 24.32 -20.47
N GLU A 50 5.90 23.93 -21.00
CA GLU A 50 4.75 24.82 -21.22
C GLU A 50 3.56 24.53 -20.31
N HIS A 51 3.53 23.38 -19.64
CA HIS A 51 2.42 22.94 -18.80
C HIS A 51 2.84 21.84 -17.83
N ILE A 52 2.01 21.57 -16.83
CA ILE A 52 2.08 20.38 -16.00
C ILE A 52 0.98 19.44 -16.43
N GLN A 53 1.26 18.15 -16.50
CA GLN A 53 0.27 17.11 -16.68
C GLN A 53 0.09 16.35 -15.36
N LEU A 54 -1.12 16.33 -14.81
CA LEU A 54 -1.46 15.60 -13.59
C LEU A 54 -2.35 14.39 -13.89
N GLY A 55 -2.12 13.31 -13.16
CA GLY A 55 -2.82 12.04 -13.30
C GLY A 55 -4.32 12.13 -13.04
N PRO A 56 -5.14 11.33 -13.74
CA PRO A 56 -6.57 11.21 -13.47
C PRO A 56 -6.88 10.46 -12.17
N THR A 57 -5.94 9.66 -11.68
CA THR A 57 -6.13 8.74 -10.56
C THR A 57 -5.32 9.22 -9.36
N ILE A 58 -5.93 9.09 -8.18
CA ILE A 58 -5.25 9.26 -6.90
C ILE A 58 -5.03 7.86 -6.33
N THR A 59 -3.82 7.59 -5.85
CA THR A 59 -3.52 6.34 -5.16
C THR A 59 -3.23 6.61 -3.70
N GLU A 60 -4.20 6.34 -2.83
CA GLU A 60 -4.01 6.32 -1.38
C GLU A 60 -3.62 4.93 -0.84
N TYR A 61 -2.72 4.91 0.13
CA TYR A 61 -2.26 3.69 0.78
C TYR A 61 -1.61 3.98 2.13
N ILE A 62 -1.35 2.93 2.90
CA ILE A 62 -0.69 3.00 4.20
C ILE A 62 0.53 2.10 4.18
N GLU A 63 1.68 2.67 4.56
CA GLU A 63 2.94 1.96 4.77
C GLU A 63 3.12 1.67 6.26
N VAL A 64 3.68 0.50 6.59
CA VAL A 64 4.11 0.16 7.95
C VAL A 64 5.53 -0.37 7.91
N ASP A 65 6.49 0.49 8.28
CA ASP A 65 7.93 0.22 8.18
C ASP A 65 8.36 -1.12 8.78
N LYS A 66 7.77 -1.50 9.92
CA LYS A 66 8.09 -2.77 10.58
C LYS A 66 7.69 -3.97 9.73
N VAL A 67 6.55 -3.90 9.05
CA VAL A 67 6.06 -4.96 8.15
C VAL A 67 6.97 -5.09 6.95
N GLU A 68 7.30 -3.96 6.31
CA GLU A 68 8.14 -3.95 5.11
C GLU A 68 9.57 -4.42 5.40
N LYS A 69 10.19 -3.98 6.50
CA LYS A 69 11.52 -4.47 6.92
C LYS A 69 11.57 -5.99 7.09
N ILE A 70 10.54 -6.56 7.71
CA ILE A 70 10.42 -8.02 7.87
C ILE A 70 10.25 -8.69 6.50
N LEU A 71 9.42 -8.12 5.63
CA LEU A 71 9.20 -8.64 4.29
C LEU A 71 10.48 -8.62 3.43
N GLU A 72 11.27 -7.54 3.50
CA GLU A 72 12.56 -7.42 2.82
C GLU A 72 13.54 -8.48 3.29
N GLN A 73 13.63 -8.73 4.60
CA GLN A 73 14.51 -9.78 5.16
C GLN A 73 14.16 -11.18 4.65
N VAL A 74 12.86 -11.45 4.47
CA VAL A 74 12.40 -12.76 4.00
C VAL A 74 12.63 -12.92 2.51
N THR A 75 12.23 -11.93 1.71
CA THR A 75 12.18 -11.98 0.24
C THR A 75 13.50 -11.58 -0.43
N ASN A 76 14.42 -10.94 0.31
CA ASN A 76 15.62 -10.28 -0.20
C ASN A 76 15.34 -9.26 -1.33
N LYS A 77 14.12 -8.70 -1.38
CA LYS A 77 13.69 -7.74 -2.37
C LYS A 77 13.49 -6.39 -1.70
N LYS A 78 14.28 -5.40 -2.09
CA LYS A 78 13.97 -3.99 -1.76
C LYS A 78 12.80 -3.55 -2.63
N THR A 79 11.72 -3.14 -2.00
CA THR A 79 10.54 -2.62 -2.69
C THR A 79 10.66 -1.11 -2.82
N TYR A 80 10.51 -0.59 -4.05
CA TYR A 80 10.50 0.85 -4.27
C TYR A 80 9.24 1.52 -3.69
N PHE A 81 8.15 0.76 -3.61
CA PHE A 81 6.87 1.18 -3.04
C PHE A 81 6.44 0.26 -1.90
N HIS A 82 6.16 0.85 -0.75
CA HIS A 82 5.80 0.14 0.49
C HIS A 82 4.27 0.08 0.65
N TYR A 83 3.57 -0.53 -0.31
CA TYR A 83 2.11 -0.69 -0.26
C TYR A 83 1.70 -1.74 0.78
N THR A 84 1.82 -1.45 2.08
CA THR A 84 1.45 -2.43 3.10
C THR A 84 -0.05 -2.68 3.08
N ILE A 85 -0.85 -1.62 3.11
CA ILE A 85 -2.32 -1.66 3.06
C ILE A 85 -2.78 -0.73 1.93
N SER A 86 -3.58 -1.26 1.01
CA SER A 86 -4.00 -0.51 -0.19
C SER A 86 -5.45 -0.76 -0.60
N GLY A 87 -6.23 -1.49 0.18
CA GLY A 87 -7.68 -1.58 -0.01
C GLY A 87 -8.41 -0.60 0.89
N THR A 88 -9.48 -0.01 0.36
CA THR A 88 -10.36 0.87 1.11
C THR A 88 -11.13 0.04 2.15
N VAL A 89 -10.69 0.13 3.41
CA VAL A 89 -11.36 -0.57 4.52
C VAL A 89 -12.59 0.24 4.94
N ASN A 90 -13.78 -0.34 4.77
CA ASN A 90 -15.07 0.26 5.15
C ASN A 90 -15.38 1.62 4.50
N VAL A 91 -14.85 1.84 3.29
CA VAL A 91 -15.06 3.04 2.48
C VAL A 91 -15.15 2.65 1.02
N GLU A 92 -16.01 3.34 0.26
CA GLU A 92 -16.04 3.18 -1.19
C GLU A 92 -14.66 3.50 -1.76
N ARG A 93 -14.22 2.68 -2.71
CA ARG A 93 -12.96 2.94 -3.41
C ARG A 93 -13.13 4.24 -4.18
N GLY A 94 -12.33 5.24 -3.87
CA GLY A 94 -12.32 6.47 -4.64
C GLY A 94 -12.03 6.12 -6.10
N GLY A 95 -12.93 6.51 -6.99
CA GLY A 95 -12.74 6.33 -8.43
C GLY A 95 -11.61 7.21 -8.98
N ASN A 96 -11.60 7.40 -10.29
CA ASN A 96 -10.74 8.42 -10.87
C ASN A 96 -11.35 9.82 -10.66
N LEU A 97 -10.51 10.84 -10.50
CA LEU A 97 -10.93 12.24 -10.57
C LEU A 97 -11.46 12.60 -11.96
N SER A 98 -10.97 11.92 -13.01
CA SER A 98 -11.32 12.15 -14.42
C SER A 98 -11.00 10.90 -15.24
N GLU A 99 -11.55 10.78 -16.45
CA GLU A 99 -11.13 9.76 -17.42
C GLU A 99 -9.81 10.14 -18.12
N ASN A 100 -9.48 11.43 -18.15
CA ASN A 100 -8.33 11.97 -18.85
C ASN A 100 -7.36 12.68 -17.89
N PHE A 101 -6.09 12.75 -18.29
CA PHE A 101 -5.09 13.59 -17.62
C PHE A 101 -5.51 15.06 -17.60
N PHE A 102 -5.12 15.75 -16.53
CA PHE A 102 -5.30 17.19 -16.39
C PHE A 102 -4.11 17.92 -16.98
N ILE A 103 -4.36 18.84 -17.92
CA ILE A 103 -3.33 19.68 -18.51
C ILE A 103 -3.41 21.08 -17.86
N ILE A 104 -2.43 21.38 -17.02
CA ILE A 104 -2.37 22.62 -16.23
C ILE A 104 -1.38 23.59 -16.87
N LYS A 105 -1.90 24.62 -17.53
CA LYS A 105 -1.16 25.70 -18.19
C LYS A 105 -1.13 26.98 -17.38
N ASN A 106 -2.08 27.16 -16.46
CA ASN A 106 -2.18 28.35 -15.63
C ASN A 106 -2.69 28.06 -14.20
N GLU A 107 -2.67 29.09 -13.36
CA GLU A 107 -3.03 29.01 -11.94
C GLU A 107 -4.51 28.70 -11.70
N SER A 108 -5.42 29.17 -12.57
CA SER A 108 -6.85 28.89 -12.45
C SER A 108 -7.17 27.42 -12.71
N GLU A 109 -6.47 26.78 -13.65
CA GLU A 109 -6.61 25.35 -13.92
C GLU A 109 -6.06 24.51 -12.76
N LEU A 110 -4.95 24.95 -12.16
CA LEU A 110 -4.41 24.30 -10.95
C LEU A 110 -5.38 24.41 -9.77
N GLU A 111 -6.02 25.56 -9.60
CA GLU A 111 -7.01 25.78 -8.55
C GLU A 111 -8.24 24.90 -8.74
N ALA A 112 -8.76 24.76 -9.96
CA ALA A 112 -9.85 23.85 -10.28
C ALA A 112 -9.47 22.39 -9.97
N TYR A 113 -8.24 21.97 -10.31
CA TYR A 113 -7.73 20.64 -9.96
C TYR A 113 -7.68 20.43 -8.43
N VAL A 114 -7.16 21.41 -7.68
CA VAL A 114 -7.09 21.32 -6.20
C VAL A 114 -8.49 21.24 -5.58
N GLN A 115 -9.49 21.94 -6.12
CA GLN A 115 -10.88 21.84 -5.63
C GLN A 115 -11.49 20.45 -5.86
N LEU A 116 -11.24 19.84 -7.03
CA LEU A 116 -11.64 18.45 -7.30
C LEU A 116 -10.94 17.48 -6.35
N LEU A 117 -9.64 17.67 -6.14
CA LEU A 117 -8.84 16.88 -5.23
C LEU A 117 -9.31 17.01 -3.77
N ASP A 118 -9.71 18.20 -3.32
CA ASP A 118 -10.24 18.41 -1.97
C ASP A 118 -11.55 17.65 -1.76
N THR A 119 -12.44 17.69 -2.76
CA THR A 119 -13.69 16.92 -2.74
C THR A 119 -13.40 15.41 -2.65
N TYR A 120 -12.47 14.92 -3.46
CA TYR A 120 -12.05 13.51 -3.45
C TYR A 120 -11.42 13.11 -2.11
N TYR A 121 -10.49 13.92 -1.62
CA TYR A 121 -9.80 13.68 -0.37
C TYR A 121 -10.77 13.57 0.80
N ASN A 122 -11.72 14.50 0.89
CA ASN A 122 -12.70 14.52 1.99
C ASN A 122 -13.70 13.35 1.93
N ASN A 123 -14.04 12.88 0.73
CA ASN A 123 -15.01 11.79 0.55
C ASN A 123 -14.40 10.39 0.62
N TYR A 124 -13.14 10.21 0.21
CA TYR A 124 -12.53 8.88 0.06
C TYR A 124 -11.24 8.73 0.87
N THR A 125 -10.25 9.59 0.65
CA THR A 125 -8.92 9.43 1.23
C THR A 125 -8.89 9.64 2.75
N LEU A 126 -9.49 10.72 3.25
CA LEU A 126 -9.53 11.03 4.67
C LEU A 126 -10.35 9.99 5.46
N PRO A 127 -11.55 9.58 5.02
CA PRO A 127 -12.28 8.47 5.63
C PRO A 127 -11.46 7.17 5.68
N PHE A 128 -10.77 6.81 4.59
CA PHE A 128 -9.88 5.65 4.57
C PHE A 128 -8.79 5.73 5.65
N PHE A 129 -8.04 6.83 5.72
CA PHE A 129 -6.98 7.00 6.71
C PHE A 129 -7.52 7.00 8.14
N LYS A 130 -8.68 7.63 8.39
CA LYS A 130 -9.36 7.60 9.70
C LYS A 130 -9.87 6.21 10.07
N ALA A 131 -10.25 5.38 9.10
CA ALA A 131 -10.69 4.03 9.35
C ALA A 131 -9.55 3.15 9.87
N ILE A 132 -8.30 3.45 9.48
CA ILE A 132 -7.12 2.65 9.82
C ILE A 132 -6.05 3.54 10.45
N PRO A 133 -6.23 4.03 11.69
CA PRO A 133 -5.25 4.90 12.34
C PRO A 133 -3.93 4.20 12.73
N THR A 134 -3.96 2.88 12.94
CA THR A 134 -2.82 2.08 13.39
C THR A 134 -2.74 0.72 12.70
N LEU A 135 -1.61 0.02 12.79
CA LEU A 135 -1.53 -1.36 12.28
C LEU A 135 -2.52 -2.28 13.01
N GLN A 136 -2.66 -2.13 14.34
CA GLN A 136 -3.63 -2.89 15.13
C GLN A 136 -5.07 -2.67 14.63
N SER A 137 -5.43 -1.44 14.28
CA SER A 137 -6.77 -1.15 13.79
C SER A 137 -7.09 -1.87 12.47
N PHE A 138 -6.10 -2.02 11.58
CA PHE A 138 -6.24 -2.82 10.36
C PHE A 138 -6.43 -4.29 10.69
N ASN A 139 -5.59 -4.83 11.59
CA ASN A 139 -5.70 -6.20 12.05
C ASN A 139 -7.10 -6.53 12.59
N ASP A 140 -7.63 -5.65 13.44
CA ASP A 140 -8.90 -5.90 14.13
C ASP A 140 -10.10 -5.77 13.19
N LYS A 141 -10.06 -4.81 12.25
CA LYS A 141 -11.17 -4.56 11.31
C LYS A 141 -11.16 -5.49 10.10
N VAL A 142 -10.00 -5.94 9.66
CA VAL A 142 -9.84 -6.71 8.42
C VAL A 142 -9.41 -8.13 8.73
N LEU A 143 -8.17 -8.32 9.21
CA LEU A 143 -7.59 -9.67 9.33
C LEU A 143 -8.24 -10.54 10.42
N SER A 144 -8.99 -9.95 11.34
CA SER A 144 -9.72 -10.67 12.38
C SER A 144 -11.16 -11.00 11.99
N VAL A 145 -11.65 -10.45 10.88
CA VAL A 145 -13.08 -10.49 10.50
C VAL A 145 -13.30 -11.10 9.12
N VAL A 146 -12.47 -10.72 8.16
CA VAL A 146 -12.60 -11.08 6.75
C VAL A 146 -12.03 -12.49 6.49
N SER A 147 -12.59 -13.21 5.51
CA SER A 147 -12.07 -14.50 5.08
C SER A 147 -10.64 -14.38 4.56
N PHE A 148 -9.82 -15.41 4.77
CA PHE A 148 -8.43 -15.44 4.34
C PHE A 148 -8.27 -15.29 2.81
N ASP A 149 -9.23 -15.81 2.05
CA ASP A 149 -9.25 -15.71 0.59
C ASP A 149 -9.41 -14.25 0.12
N ASP A 150 -10.06 -13.40 0.92
CA ASP A 150 -10.41 -12.03 0.54
C ASP A 150 -9.35 -10.99 0.93
N TYR A 151 -8.23 -11.41 1.54
CA TYR A 151 -7.14 -10.50 1.94
C TYR A 151 -6.53 -9.73 0.76
N HIS A 152 -6.62 -10.26 -0.46
CA HIS A 152 -6.15 -9.61 -1.68
C HIS A 152 -6.90 -8.31 -2.01
N ASN A 153 -8.08 -8.08 -1.42
CA ASN A 153 -8.81 -6.83 -1.55
C ASN A 153 -8.21 -5.69 -0.71
N TYR A 154 -7.36 -6.02 0.27
CA TYR A 154 -6.88 -5.08 1.29
C TYR A 154 -5.37 -4.91 1.32
N LEU A 155 -4.64 -5.98 0.99
CA LEU A 155 -3.19 -6.02 0.89
C LEU A 155 -2.80 -6.09 -0.58
N ARG A 156 -1.67 -5.50 -0.93
CA ARG A 156 -1.11 -5.54 -2.28
C ARG A 156 0.29 -6.10 -2.25
N ASP A 157 0.58 -6.98 -3.21
CA ASP A 157 1.83 -7.71 -3.35
C ASP A 157 2.19 -8.52 -2.11
N GLU A 158 2.63 -9.75 -2.30
CA GLU A 158 3.16 -10.59 -1.23
C GLU A 158 2.11 -10.74 -0.09
N ILE A 159 0.82 -10.66 -0.47
CA ILE A 159 -0.38 -10.58 0.39
C ILE A 159 -0.30 -11.57 1.53
N GLY A 160 0.09 -12.80 1.19
CA GLY A 160 0.16 -13.87 2.14
C GLY A 160 1.23 -13.69 3.21
N LEU A 161 2.38 -13.13 2.87
CA LEU A 161 3.45 -12.86 3.83
C LEU A 161 3.09 -11.63 4.67
N LYS A 162 2.56 -10.57 4.05
CA LYS A 162 2.10 -9.37 4.77
C LYS A 162 1.04 -9.70 5.81
N ALA A 163 0.01 -10.47 5.46
CA ALA A 163 -1.00 -10.93 6.41
C ALA A 163 -0.37 -11.68 7.60
N MET A 164 0.55 -12.61 7.32
CA MET A 164 1.25 -13.37 8.36
C MET A 164 2.07 -12.46 9.29
N ILE A 165 2.80 -11.49 8.74
CA ILE A 165 3.60 -10.53 9.51
C ILE A 165 2.70 -9.68 10.40
N ILE A 166 1.64 -9.08 9.82
CA ILE A 166 0.72 -8.21 10.55
C ILE A 166 0.03 -8.99 11.68
N MET A 167 -0.52 -10.16 11.39
CA MET A 167 -1.18 -11.00 12.39
C MET A 167 -0.24 -11.38 13.53
N LYS A 168 1.04 -11.67 13.24
CA LYS A 168 2.04 -11.95 14.29
C LYS A 168 2.34 -10.70 15.13
N LEU A 169 2.59 -9.55 14.50
CA LEU A 169 2.90 -8.30 15.19
C LEU A 169 1.75 -7.81 16.08
N CYS A 170 0.51 -8.07 15.67
CA CYS A 170 -0.71 -7.68 16.38
C CYS A 170 -1.27 -8.77 17.32
N ASN A 171 -0.52 -9.87 17.55
CA ASN A 171 -0.97 -11.00 18.38
C ASN A 171 -2.36 -11.52 18.00
N ASN A 172 -2.66 -11.60 16.70
CA ASN A 172 -3.97 -12.00 16.22
C ASN A 172 -4.26 -13.47 16.56
N SER A 173 -5.39 -13.74 17.22
CA SER A 173 -5.81 -15.09 17.63
C SER A 173 -6.02 -16.07 16.47
N LEU A 174 -6.22 -15.56 15.24
CA LEU A 174 -6.37 -16.37 14.03
C LEU A 174 -5.03 -16.73 13.37
N TYR A 175 -3.89 -16.25 13.89
CA TYR A 175 -2.57 -16.47 13.28
C TYR A 175 -2.29 -17.96 13.00
N GLU A 176 -2.42 -18.83 13.99
CA GLU A 176 -2.17 -20.27 13.84
C GLU A 176 -3.12 -20.93 12.82
N LYS A 177 -4.37 -20.47 12.77
CA LYS A 177 -5.35 -20.94 11.77
C LYS A 177 -4.93 -20.50 10.36
N TYR A 178 -4.43 -19.29 10.21
CA TYR A 178 -3.94 -18.76 8.94
C TYR A 178 -2.71 -19.52 8.44
N ILE A 179 -1.75 -19.85 9.32
CA ILE A 179 -0.58 -20.67 8.97
C ILE A 179 -1.01 -22.02 8.39
N LYS A 180 -1.92 -22.73 9.07
CA LYS A 180 -2.42 -24.03 8.59
C LYS A 180 -3.12 -23.93 7.24
N TYR A 181 -3.96 -22.90 7.06
CA TYR A 181 -4.62 -22.63 5.77
C TYR A 181 -3.59 -22.45 4.64
N ARG A 182 -2.50 -21.72 4.89
CA ARG A 182 -1.44 -21.51 3.90
C ARG A 182 -0.63 -22.77 3.62
N GLU A 183 -0.30 -23.54 4.64
CA GLU A 183 0.39 -24.84 4.49
C GLU A 183 -0.43 -25.81 3.64
N GLU A 184 -1.74 -25.88 3.88
CA GLU A 184 -2.66 -26.69 3.07
C GLU A 184 -2.72 -26.20 1.62
N GLY A 185 -2.79 -24.88 1.40
CA GLY A 185 -2.75 -24.28 0.07
C GLY A 185 -1.48 -24.66 -0.71
N PHE A 186 -0.31 -24.67 -0.06
CA PHE A 186 0.93 -25.14 -0.71
C PHE A 186 0.93 -26.65 -0.95
N ARG A 187 0.49 -27.45 0.02
CA ARG A 187 0.41 -28.92 -0.10
C ARG A 187 -0.46 -29.33 -1.29
N ASN A 188 -1.58 -28.64 -1.49
CA ASN A 188 -2.55 -28.91 -2.55
C ASN A 188 -2.22 -28.20 -3.87
N SER A 189 -1.13 -27.43 -3.95
CA SER A 189 -0.81 -26.66 -5.16
C SER A 189 -0.23 -27.54 -6.27
N PRO A 190 -0.92 -27.73 -7.41
CA PRO A 190 -0.39 -28.52 -8.52
C PRO A 190 0.85 -27.85 -9.15
N ASN A 191 0.96 -26.53 -9.05
CA ASN A 191 2.09 -25.76 -9.57
C ASN A 191 3.36 -25.99 -8.74
N LEU A 192 3.23 -26.24 -7.44
CA LEU A 192 4.37 -26.59 -6.61
C LEU A 192 4.89 -27.99 -6.96
N GLN A 193 4.00 -28.94 -7.26
CA GLN A 193 4.36 -30.32 -7.56
C GLN A 193 4.84 -30.52 -9.01
N ASN A 194 4.35 -29.73 -9.96
CA ASN A 194 4.69 -29.86 -11.38
C ASN A 194 5.82 -28.90 -11.79
N VAL A 195 7.04 -29.42 -11.86
CA VAL A 195 8.25 -28.66 -12.29
C VAL A 195 8.15 -28.08 -13.70
N LYS A 196 7.27 -28.62 -14.56
CA LYS A 196 7.04 -28.12 -15.92
C LYS A 196 6.00 -26.99 -15.97
N SER A 197 5.32 -26.69 -14.87
CA SER A 197 4.38 -25.56 -14.82
C SER A 197 5.13 -24.25 -15.00
N LYS A 198 4.59 -23.35 -15.84
CA LYS A 198 5.10 -21.98 -15.99
C LYS A 198 5.10 -21.18 -14.68
N PHE A 199 4.32 -21.61 -13.69
CA PHE A 199 4.22 -20.98 -12.37
C PHE A 199 5.06 -21.67 -11.30
N HIS A 200 5.72 -22.79 -11.60
CA HIS A 200 6.43 -23.59 -10.60
C HIS A 200 7.45 -22.77 -9.82
N GLN A 201 8.28 -22.00 -10.50
CA GLN A 201 9.33 -21.20 -9.86
C GLN A 201 8.74 -20.13 -8.93
N ILE A 202 7.65 -19.49 -9.33
CA ILE A 202 6.97 -18.47 -8.54
C ILE A 202 6.39 -19.09 -7.26
N VAL A 203 5.65 -20.19 -7.39
CA VAL A 203 5.03 -20.87 -6.23
C VAL A 203 6.08 -21.47 -5.31
N LYS A 204 7.15 -22.07 -5.86
CA LYS A 204 8.28 -22.60 -5.08
C LYS A 204 8.98 -21.50 -4.29
N LYS A 205 9.21 -20.33 -4.90
CA LYS A 205 9.78 -19.17 -4.20
C LYS A 205 8.89 -18.74 -3.04
N SER A 206 7.58 -18.57 -3.27
CA SER A 206 6.62 -18.20 -2.23
C SER A 206 6.54 -19.24 -1.09
N PHE A 207 6.68 -20.53 -1.39
CA PHE A 207 6.73 -21.58 -0.38
C PHE A 207 7.99 -21.49 0.50
N ILE A 208 9.15 -21.22 -0.12
CA ILE A 208 10.42 -21.02 0.61
C ILE A 208 10.33 -19.79 1.51
N GLU A 209 9.84 -18.66 0.98
CA GLU A 209 9.68 -17.42 1.74
C GLU A 209 8.69 -17.59 2.91
N PHE A 210 7.59 -18.31 2.69
CA PHE A 210 6.64 -18.64 3.75
C PHE A 210 7.28 -19.43 4.90
N ASN A 211 8.04 -20.49 4.59
CA ASN A 211 8.71 -21.28 5.63
C ASN A 211 9.80 -20.49 6.33
N LYS A 212 10.59 -19.69 5.60
CA LYS A 212 11.59 -18.80 6.19
C LYS A 212 10.97 -17.82 7.18
N LEU A 213 9.84 -17.20 6.82
CA LEU A 213 9.11 -16.30 7.73
C LEU A 213 8.61 -17.05 8.99
N LYS A 214 8.11 -18.28 8.81
CA LYS A 214 7.63 -19.13 9.92
C LYS A 214 8.76 -19.47 10.90
N GLU A 215 9.91 -19.89 10.38
CA GLU A 215 11.11 -20.18 11.17
C GLU A 215 11.59 -18.94 11.93
N MET A 216 11.64 -17.79 11.25
CA MET A 216 12.03 -16.52 11.85
C MET A 216 11.10 -16.12 13.01
N PHE A 217 9.80 -16.39 12.91
CA PHE A 217 8.84 -16.10 13.98
C PHE A 217 8.81 -17.11 15.12
N ASN A 218 9.38 -18.30 14.93
CA ASN A 218 9.51 -19.34 15.96
C ASN A 218 10.82 -19.19 16.76
N ASN A 219 11.84 -18.57 16.16
CA ASN A 219 13.10 -18.27 16.83
C ASN A 219 12.97 -16.90 17.52
N GLU A 220 12.50 -16.88 18.77
CA GLU A 220 12.16 -15.68 19.56
C GLU A 220 13.29 -14.63 19.74
N HIS A 221 14.48 -14.84 19.18
CA HIS A 221 15.64 -13.95 19.28
C HIS A 221 15.89 -13.03 18.06
N SER A 222 15.10 -13.08 16.98
CA SER A 222 15.43 -12.35 15.73
C SER A 222 14.58 -11.09 15.44
N LEU A 223 13.73 -10.63 16.37
CA LEU A 223 12.77 -9.54 16.12
C LEU A 223 12.97 -8.28 16.99
N TYR A 224 14.07 -8.22 17.74
CA TYR A 224 14.49 -7.04 18.52
C TYR A 224 15.89 -6.58 18.09
#